data_AF-A0A9D6CL85-F1
#
_entry.id   AF-A0A9D6CL85-F1
#
_cell.length_a   1.000
_cell.length_b   1.000
_cell.length_c   1.000
_cell.angle_alpha   90.00
_cell.angle_beta   90.00
_cell.angle_gamma   90.00
#
_symmetry.space_group_name_H-M   'P 1'
#
loop_
_entity.id
_entity.type
_entity.pdbx_description
1 polymer ?
#
loop_
_entity_poly.entity_id
_entity_poly.type
_entity_poly.pdbx_seq_one_letter_code
_entity_poly.pdbx_strand_id
1 'polypeptide(L)'
;MNGPQRSLTSSARITAASPRLACISRAASVVVVSAVALAVCSQSHAQTACDADIDGDGAVGPADLALLLGAWGGCAGCGADITADGVVDGADLSTLLGLWGAFCSPLPWATVLEPAPNPAVVTDVTLRKAIAATGLPWRVRDDATGIEMVLVPPGTLSMGCSSSINYECATIESPIHQVTLTNAFYMGRFEVTQAQWTARMGANPSFFQGPAYPDAASRPVDRVSWLSIQPFLAGSGLRLPTEAEWEFACRAGTDTAFHSMPRFPNGTSDDAQLGTIAWFGPNAGGQTRPVGQKAANALGLHDMLGNTWEWVDDWFGFYAPDAQTNPAGPGSGTLRVIRGGAWASDGCVPIIACYPRTSLRDGGTQDGASFDRGFRVARNP
;
A
#
# COMPACT_ATOMS: atom_id res chain seq x y z
N MET A 1 -36.45 -55.19 56.68
CA MET A 1 -35.44 -54.50 55.85
C MET A 1 -34.11 -54.90 56.42
N ASN A 2 -33.38 -55.78 55.74
CA ASN A 2 -32.24 -56.51 56.33
C ASN A 2 -30.97 -56.18 55.52
N GLY A 3 -29.82 -56.14 56.21
CA GLY A 3 -28.56 -55.64 55.65
C GLY A 3 -27.66 -56.72 55.02
N PRO A 4 -26.34 -56.72 55.29
CA PRO A 4 -25.39 -56.43 54.21
C PRO A 4 -24.23 -57.44 54.06
N GLN A 5 -23.49 -57.40 52.95
CA GLN A 5 -22.16 -58.04 52.85
C GLN A 5 -21.21 -57.44 51.78
N ARG A 6 -19.99 -57.98 51.67
CA ARG A 6 -18.80 -57.43 50.97
C ARG A 6 -18.31 -58.32 49.81
N SER A 7 -17.59 -57.75 48.82
CA SER A 7 -16.44 -58.36 48.07
C SER A 7 -15.94 -57.33 47.02
N LEU A 8 -14.72 -56.78 47.02
CA LEU A 8 -13.38 -57.28 46.63
C LEU A 8 -13.09 -57.47 45.11
N THR A 9 -12.00 -56.81 44.68
CA THR A 9 -11.03 -57.15 43.59
C THR A 9 -11.49 -57.47 42.15
N SER A 10 -10.94 -56.75 41.15
CA SER A 10 -9.86 -57.27 40.26
C SER A 10 -9.39 -56.21 39.23
N SER A 11 -8.26 -56.45 38.55
CA SER A 11 -7.72 -55.64 37.44
C SER A 11 -7.93 -56.30 36.08
N ALA A 12 -8.05 -55.49 35.01
CA ALA A 12 -7.55 -55.83 33.67
C ALA A 12 -7.44 -54.57 32.78
N ARG A 13 -6.44 -54.55 31.89
CA ARG A 13 -6.44 -53.76 30.63
C ARG A 13 -6.57 -54.73 29.46
N ILE A 14 -7.18 -54.31 28.35
CA ILE A 14 -6.77 -54.52 26.94
C ILE A 14 -7.90 -53.95 26.05
N THR A 15 -7.74 -52.82 25.36
CA THR A 15 -7.13 -52.55 24.02
C THR A 15 -7.96 -52.98 22.79
N ALA A 16 -8.10 -52.04 21.84
CA ALA A 16 -8.25 -52.19 20.38
C ALA A 16 -9.65 -52.17 19.69
N ALA A 17 -9.58 -51.73 18.41
CA ALA A 17 -10.52 -51.89 17.27
C ALA A 17 -11.75 -50.96 17.10
N SER A 18 -11.72 -50.20 16.00
CA SER A 18 -12.84 -49.59 15.23
C SER A 18 -13.47 -50.65 14.28
N PRO A 19 -14.25 -50.34 13.20
CA PRO A 19 -15.00 -49.13 12.80
C PRO A 19 -16.45 -49.42 12.29
N ARG A 20 -17.22 -48.37 11.90
CA ARG A 20 -18.14 -48.31 10.71
C ARG A 20 -18.71 -46.88 10.55
N LEU A 21 -18.69 -46.30 9.34
CA LEU A 21 -19.83 -46.08 8.41
C LEU A 21 -21.11 -45.52 9.08
N ALA A 22 -21.80 -44.49 8.55
CA ALA A 22 -21.82 -43.90 7.19
C ALA A 22 -22.52 -42.50 7.21
N CYS A 23 -22.57 -41.65 6.17
CA CYS A 23 -21.77 -41.39 4.94
C CYS A 23 -22.40 -40.22 4.12
N ILE A 24 -21.61 -39.53 3.26
CA ILE A 24 -22.03 -38.90 1.96
C ILE A 24 -22.99 -37.67 2.05
N SER A 25 -22.81 -36.50 1.41
CA SER A 25 -21.94 -35.96 0.32
C SER A 25 -21.90 -34.40 0.43
N ARG A 26 -21.34 -33.51 -0.41
CA ARG A 26 -20.36 -33.39 -1.54
C ARG A 26 -20.20 -31.86 -1.81
N ALA A 27 -19.26 -31.28 -2.59
CA ALA A 27 -18.06 -31.76 -3.28
C ALA A 27 -17.07 -30.59 -3.49
N ALA A 28 -15.77 -30.84 -3.28
CA ALA A 28 -14.63 -30.23 -3.99
C ALA A 28 -13.34 -30.95 -3.56
N SER A 29 -12.75 -31.77 -4.43
CA SER A 29 -11.46 -32.43 -4.18
C SER A 29 -10.32 -31.46 -4.53
N VAL A 30 -9.25 -31.26 -3.76
CA VAL A 30 -8.32 -32.21 -3.10
C VAL A 30 -7.44 -32.97 -4.10
N VAL A 31 -6.20 -32.50 -4.24
CA VAL A 31 -5.00 -33.35 -4.13
C VAL A 31 -4.10 -32.68 -3.09
N VAL A 32 -3.64 -33.44 -2.10
CA VAL A 32 -2.64 -33.00 -1.10
C VAL A 32 -1.55 -34.06 -1.07
N VAL A 33 -0.32 -33.66 -1.36
CA VAL A 33 0.87 -34.50 -1.12
C VAL A 33 1.54 -33.96 0.14
N SER A 34 1.57 -34.78 1.20
CA SER A 34 2.13 -34.38 2.50
C SER A 34 3.62 -34.67 2.55
N ALA A 35 4.42 -33.71 3.03
CA ALA A 35 5.84 -33.90 3.28
C ALA A 35 6.09 -34.90 4.42
N VAL A 36 7.14 -35.72 4.31
CA VAL A 36 7.58 -36.65 5.37
C VAL A 36 9.10 -36.62 5.51
N ALA A 37 9.56 -36.47 6.76
CA ALA A 37 10.90 -36.71 7.28
C ALA A 37 12.10 -35.92 6.67
N LEU A 38 12.50 -34.86 7.38
CA LEU A 38 13.93 -34.64 7.61
C LEU A 38 14.46 -35.80 8.47
N ALA A 39 15.64 -36.33 8.13
CA ALA A 39 16.42 -37.21 8.99
C ALA A 39 17.90 -36.85 8.91
N VAL A 40 18.38 -35.99 9.82
CA VAL A 40 19.82 -35.69 9.94
C VAL A 40 20.50 -36.90 10.59
N CYS A 41 21.20 -37.70 9.80
CA CYS A 41 21.98 -38.83 10.29
C CYS A 41 23.44 -38.71 9.82
N SER A 42 24.33 -38.33 10.74
CA SER A 42 25.73 -38.06 10.44
C SER A 42 26.56 -39.34 10.33
N GLN A 43 26.49 -40.02 9.18
CA GLN A 43 27.40 -41.11 8.82
C GLN A 43 27.84 -41.02 7.37
N SER A 44 29.17 -41.03 7.16
CA SER A 44 29.82 -40.98 5.86
C SER A 44 29.57 -42.26 5.05
N HIS A 45 28.48 -42.27 4.29
CA HIS A 45 28.23 -43.24 3.22
C HIS A 45 28.73 -42.64 1.91
N ALA A 46 29.51 -43.41 1.15
CA ALA A 46 29.85 -43.04 -0.22
C ALA A 46 28.62 -43.30 -1.10
N GLN A 47 27.70 -42.33 -1.20
CA GLN A 47 26.60 -42.37 -2.16
C GLN A 47 27.15 -42.14 -3.56
N THR A 48 27.47 -43.23 -4.24
CA THR A 48 27.49 -43.27 -5.71
C THR A 48 26.06 -43.10 -6.20
N ALA A 49 25.85 -42.10 -7.08
CA ALA A 49 24.56 -41.48 -7.41
C ALA A 49 23.93 -40.67 -6.27
N CYS A 50 23.56 -39.43 -6.57
CA CYS A 50 22.52 -38.71 -5.85
C CYS A 50 21.17 -39.14 -6.42
N ASP A 51 20.15 -39.41 -5.60
CA ASP A 51 18.81 -39.78 -6.10
C ASP A 51 18.07 -38.64 -6.84
N ALA A 52 18.73 -37.48 -7.01
CA ALA A 52 18.27 -36.30 -7.75
C ALA A 52 19.15 -35.98 -8.99
N ASP A 53 20.20 -36.77 -9.23
CA ASP A 53 20.98 -36.83 -10.47
C ASP A 53 20.30 -37.90 -11.35
N ILE A 54 19.49 -37.43 -12.29
CA ILE A 54 18.50 -38.21 -13.05
C ILE A 54 19.03 -38.55 -14.45
N ASP A 55 19.88 -37.70 -15.05
CA ASP A 55 20.58 -38.04 -16.29
C ASP A 55 21.92 -38.78 -16.08
N GLY A 56 22.52 -38.68 -14.89
CA GLY A 56 23.75 -39.37 -14.52
C GLY A 56 25.03 -38.61 -14.88
N ASP A 57 24.97 -37.30 -15.17
CA ASP A 57 26.17 -36.50 -15.49
C ASP A 57 27.05 -36.18 -14.27
N GLY A 58 26.53 -36.36 -13.05
CA GLY A 58 27.23 -36.10 -11.79
C GLY A 58 26.94 -34.73 -11.17
N ALA A 59 26.04 -33.94 -11.75
CA ALA A 59 25.47 -32.73 -11.17
C ALA A 59 24.00 -32.95 -10.72
N VAL A 60 23.36 -31.87 -10.28
CA VAL A 60 21.90 -31.79 -10.09
C VAL A 60 21.48 -30.40 -10.55
N GLY A 61 20.66 -30.32 -11.60
CA GLY A 61 20.45 -29.07 -12.34
C GLY A 61 19.20 -29.03 -13.23
N PRO A 62 19.18 -28.14 -14.24
CA PRO A 62 18.01 -27.94 -15.10
C PRO A 62 17.65 -29.15 -15.98
N ALA A 63 18.61 -30.02 -16.29
CA ALA A 63 18.39 -31.22 -17.08
C ALA A 63 17.59 -32.28 -16.29
N ASP A 64 17.98 -32.54 -15.03
CA ASP A 64 17.24 -33.42 -14.11
C ASP A 64 15.83 -32.91 -13.87
N LEU A 65 15.67 -31.59 -13.69
CA LEU A 65 14.36 -30.97 -13.52
C LEU A 65 13.49 -31.14 -14.77
N ALA A 66 14.07 -31.02 -15.98
CA ALA A 66 13.34 -31.25 -17.23
C ALA A 66 12.95 -32.72 -17.40
N LEU A 67 13.81 -33.68 -17.02
CA LEU A 67 13.49 -35.11 -17.03
C LEU A 67 12.42 -35.47 -15.99
N LEU A 68 12.50 -34.90 -14.79
CA LEU A 68 11.52 -35.08 -13.72
C LEU A 68 10.13 -34.57 -14.12
N LEU A 69 10.05 -33.48 -14.88
CA LEU A 69 8.81 -32.92 -15.41
C LEU A 69 8.31 -33.72 -16.61
N GLY A 70 9.16 -34.05 -17.59
CA GLY A 70 8.77 -34.88 -18.73
C GLY A 70 8.27 -36.29 -18.33
N ALA A 71 8.69 -36.79 -17.17
CA ALA A 71 8.15 -38.00 -16.56
C ALA A 71 6.69 -37.88 -16.06
N TRP A 72 6.10 -36.68 -16.00
CA TRP A 72 4.67 -36.47 -15.69
C TRP A 72 3.78 -36.80 -16.90
N GLY A 73 4.34 -36.78 -18.11
CA GLY A 73 3.77 -37.40 -19.31
C GLY A 73 2.75 -36.57 -20.09
N GLY A 74 2.22 -37.16 -21.16
CA GLY A 74 1.23 -36.51 -22.03
C GLY A 74 -0.12 -36.29 -21.35
N CYS A 75 -0.57 -35.04 -21.30
CA CYS A 75 -1.71 -34.59 -20.49
C CYS A 75 -2.67 -33.67 -21.28
N ALA A 76 -2.78 -33.86 -22.60
CA ALA A 76 -3.51 -33.01 -23.53
C ALA A 76 -4.84 -32.44 -22.98
N GLY A 77 -4.87 -31.12 -22.76
CA GLY A 77 -6.05 -30.39 -22.27
C GLY A 77 -6.26 -30.42 -20.75
N CYS A 78 -5.28 -30.88 -19.97
CA CYS A 78 -5.26 -30.73 -18.51
C CYS A 78 -4.58 -29.41 -18.11
N GLY A 79 -4.96 -28.82 -16.97
CA GLY A 79 -4.48 -27.49 -16.54
C GLY A 79 -2.99 -27.38 -16.14
N ALA A 80 -2.16 -28.37 -16.49
CA ALA A 80 -0.70 -28.36 -16.34
C ALA A 80 0.03 -28.33 -17.71
N ASP A 81 -0.67 -28.66 -18.80
CA ASP A 81 -0.30 -28.39 -20.19
C ASP A 81 -0.63 -26.90 -20.44
N ILE A 82 0.38 -26.05 -20.31
CA ILE A 82 0.27 -24.57 -20.34
C ILE A 82 0.58 -24.05 -21.74
N THR A 83 1.44 -24.76 -22.46
CA THR A 83 1.81 -24.48 -23.85
C THR A 83 0.77 -24.98 -24.87
N ALA A 84 -0.13 -25.89 -24.45
CA ALA A 84 -1.17 -26.53 -25.27
C ALA A 84 -0.63 -27.42 -26.40
N ASP A 85 0.54 -28.04 -26.20
CA ASP A 85 1.16 -28.98 -27.15
C ASP A 85 0.80 -30.46 -26.87
N GLY A 86 0.24 -30.74 -25.68
CA GLY A 86 -0.20 -32.05 -25.24
C GLY A 86 0.74 -32.78 -24.28
N VAL A 87 1.90 -32.21 -23.99
CA VAL A 87 2.91 -32.69 -23.02
C VAL A 87 2.80 -31.85 -21.73
N VAL A 88 3.54 -32.23 -20.69
CA VAL A 88 3.86 -31.38 -19.54
C VAL A 88 5.37 -31.49 -19.32
N ASP A 89 6.14 -30.47 -19.68
CA ASP A 89 7.61 -30.51 -19.56
C ASP A 89 8.26 -29.16 -19.15
N GLY A 90 9.56 -29.01 -19.43
CA GLY A 90 10.32 -27.79 -19.16
C GLY A 90 9.81 -26.55 -19.90
N ALA A 91 9.09 -26.68 -21.01
CA ALA A 91 8.46 -25.58 -21.74
C ALA A 91 7.24 -25.03 -20.98
N ASP A 92 6.44 -25.88 -20.35
CA ASP A 92 5.33 -25.45 -19.49
C ASP A 92 5.85 -24.79 -18.21
N LEU A 93 6.89 -25.34 -17.59
CA LEU A 93 7.55 -24.68 -16.46
C LEU A 93 8.18 -23.35 -16.90
N SER A 94 8.86 -23.28 -18.04
CA SER A 94 9.42 -22.03 -18.56
C SER A 94 8.34 -20.99 -18.86
N THR A 95 7.16 -21.43 -19.31
CA THR A 95 6.01 -20.55 -19.56
C THR A 95 5.39 -20.08 -18.23
N LEU A 96 5.26 -20.98 -17.25
CA LEU A 96 4.80 -20.65 -15.89
C LEU A 96 5.74 -19.67 -15.17
N LEU A 97 7.06 -19.86 -15.29
CA LEU A 97 8.07 -18.94 -14.76
C LEU A 97 8.08 -17.61 -15.51
N GLY A 98 7.83 -17.61 -16.83
CA GLY A 98 7.57 -16.39 -17.60
C GLY A 98 6.34 -15.62 -17.11
N LEU A 99 5.28 -16.33 -16.74
CA LEU A 99 4.05 -15.76 -16.14
C LEU A 99 4.24 -15.25 -14.71
N TRP A 100 5.31 -15.65 -13.99
CA TRP A 100 5.65 -15.05 -12.68
C TRP A 100 6.25 -13.65 -12.81
N GLY A 101 6.64 -13.24 -14.03
CA GLY A 101 7.05 -11.88 -14.36
C GLY A 101 8.52 -11.60 -14.04
N ALA A 102 9.17 -10.84 -14.92
CA ALA A 102 10.57 -10.45 -14.78
C ALA A 102 10.76 -9.32 -13.75
N PHE A 103 10.45 -9.58 -12.48
CA PHE A 103 10.76 -8.70 -11.34
C PHE A 103 12.27 -8.67 -10.99
N CYS A 104 13.10 -8.47 -12.02
CA CYS A 104 14.54 -8.20 -11.95
C CYS A 104 14.85 -6.82 -12.54
N SER A 105 13.94 -5.86 -12.34
CA SER A 105 14.28 -4.43 -12.32
C SER A 105 14.51 -4.03 -10.86
N PRO A 106 15.74 -4.16 -10.33
CA PRO A 106 16.05 -3.63 -9.01
C PRO A 106 16.01 -2.10 -9.11
N LEU A 107 15.02 -1.47 -8.49
CA LEU A 107 15.00 -0.01 -8.33
C LEU A 107 16.29 0.38 -7.59
N PRO A 108 17.25 1.08 -8.23
CA PRO A 108 18.60 1.27 -7.66
C PRO A 108 18.62 2.28 -6.48
N TRP A 109 17.44 2.69 -6.04
CA TRP A 109 17.16 3.64 -4.98
C TRP A 109 16.26 3.08 -3.87
N ALA A 110 15.76 1.84 -3.98
CA ALA A 110 14.79 1.30 -3.02
C ALA A 110 14.83 -0.22 -2.76
N THR A 111 14.72 -0.55 -1.48
CA THR A 111 14.25 -1.85 -1.00
C THR A 111 12.79 -2.07 -1.45
N VAL A 112 12.50 -3.16 -2.17
CA VAL A 112 11.12 -3.61 -2.42
C VAL A 112 10.54 -4.24 -1.13
N LEU A 113 9.34 -3.82 -0.73
CA LEU A 113 8.64 -4.35 0.44
C LEU A 113 7.51 -5.33 0.05
N GLU A 114 6.65 -4.94 -0.89
CA GLU A 114 5.61 -5.81 -1.46
C GLU A 114 5.57 -5.56 -2.99
N PRO A 115 5.96 -6.54 -3.84
CA PRO A 115 6.04 -6.32 -5.29
C PRO A 115 4.65 -6.24 -5.93
N ALA A 116 3.70 -7.09 -5.50
CA ALA A 116 2.33 -7.08 -5.99
C ALA A 116 1.41 -6.27 -5.05
N PRO A 117 0.36 -5.60 -5.58
CA PRO A 117 -0.56 -4.84 -4.75
C PRO A 117 -1.41 -5.76 -3.85
N ASN A 118 -1.30 -5.54 -2.54
CA ASN A 118 -1.90 -6.41 -1.52
C ASN A 118 -3.44 -6.38 -1.59
N PRO A 119 -4.13 -7.51 -1.86
CA PRO A 119 -5.59 -7.53 -2.03
C PRO A 119 -6.40 -7.17 -0.78
N ALA A 120 -5.79 -7.17 0.40
CA ALA A 120 -6.43 -6.71 1.64
C ALA A 120 -6.41 -5.17 1.80
N VAL A 121 -5.61 -4.47 0.99
CA VAL A 121 -5.50 -3.01 0.95
C VAL A 121 -6.10 -2.48 -0.35
N VAL A 122 -5.55 -2.91 -1.49
CA VAL A 122 -6.01 -2.58 -2.83
C VAL A 122 -7.13 -3.57 -3.21
N THR A 123 -8.32 -3.37 -2.66
CA THR A 123 -9.43 -4.34 -2.82
C THR A 123 -9.92 -4.44 -4.27
N ASP A 124 -10.03 -3.30 -4.96
CA ASP A 124 -10.44 -3.25 -6.38
C ASP A 124 -9.48 -4.02 -7.30
N VAL A 125 -10.07 -4.90 -8.11
CA VAL A 125 -9.39 -5.70 -9.13
C VAL A 125 -8.89 -4.82 -10.27
N THR A 126 -9.57 -3.72 -10.60
CA THR A 126 -9.21 -2.82 -11.69
C THR A 126 -7.97 -2.01 -11.32
N LEU A 127 -7.97 -1.39 -10.14
CA LEU A 127 -6.80 -0.70 -9.58
C LEU A 127 -5.59 -1.64 -9.41
N ARG A 128 -5.78 -2.87 -8.93
CA ARG A 128 -4.69 -3.87 -8.89
C ARG A 128 -4.14 -4.23 -10.26
N LYS A 129 -4.99 -4.35 -11.29
CA LYS A 129 -4.55 -4.57 -12.68
C LYS A 129 -3.79 -3.35 -13.22
N ALA A 130 -4.24 -2.13 -12.93
CA ALA A 130 -3.56 -0.90 -13.34
C ALA A 130 -2.16 -0.79 -12.71
N ILE A 131 -2.02 -1.11 -11.42
CA ILE A 131 -0.73 -1.17 -10.73
C ILE A 131 0.17 -2.25 -11.37
N ALA A 132 -0.34 -3.48 -11.54
CA ALA A 132 0.44 -4.57 -12.13
C ALA A 132 0.89 -4.30 -13.58
N ALA A 133 0.06 -3.61 -14.38
CA ALA A 133 0.36 -3.24 -15.76
C ALA A 133 1.53 -2.24 -15.91
N THR A 134 2.00 -1.61 -14.83
CA THR A 134 3.19 -0.75 -14.85
C THR A 134 4.50 -1.54 -14.91
N GLY A 135 4.51 -2.83 -14.53
CA GLY A 135 5.73 -3.63 -14.35
C GLY A 135 6.57 -3.25 -13.12
N LEU A 136 6.10 -2.33 -12.26
CA LEU A 136 6.82 -1.80 -11.10
C LEU A 136 6.30 -2.39 -9.77
N PRO A 137 7.16 -2.54 -8.74
CA PRO A 137 6.75 -3.07 -7.44
C PRO A 137 5.83 -2.09 -6.69
N TRP A 138 4.71 -2.59 -6.14
CA TRP A 138 3.68 -1.74 -5.52
C TRP A 138 4.15 -0.97 -4.29
N ARG A 139 4.78 -1.60 -3.29
CA ARG A 139 5.25 -0.94 -2.07
C ARG A 139 6.76 -1.11 -1.92
N VAL A 140 7.42 0.01 -1.71
CA VAL A 140 8.89 0.12 -1.65
C VAL A 140 9.31 1.01 -0.48
N ARG A 141 10.61 1.05 -0.20
CA ARG A 141 11.21 1.99 0.74
C ARG A 141 12.46 2.60 0.11
N ASP A 142 12.49 3.92 0.00
CA ASP A 142 13.65 4.67 -0.47
C ASP A 142 14.84 4.44 0.49
N ASP A 143 15.96 3.92 -0.03
CA ASP A 143 17.08 3.46 0.80
C ASP A 143 17.91 4.61 1.39
N ALA A 144 17.81 5.81 0.81
CA ALA A 144 18.55 7.00 1.25
C ALA A 144 17.80 7.79 2.35
N THR A 145 16.51 7.55 2.54
CA THR A 145 15.65 8.29 3.49
C THR A 145 14.84 7.40 4.44
N GLY A 146 14.71 6.10 4.12
CA GLY A 146 13.84 5.18 4.87
C GLY A 146 12.35 5.48 4.71
N ILE A 147 11.95 6.26 3.71
CA ILE A 147 10.55 6.59 3.44
C ILE A 147 9.88 5.43 2.71
N GLU A 148 8.82 4.86 3.30
CA GLU A 148 7.93 3.95 2.58
C GLU A 148 7.15 4.71 1.50
N MET A 149 7.07 4.14 0.31
CA MET A 149 6.29 4.68 -0.81
C MET A 149 5.40 3.60 -1.41
N VAL A 150 4.24 4.01 -1.93
CA VAL A 150 3.34 3.15 -2.71
C VAL A 150 3.22 3.67 -4.13
N LEU A 151 3.10 2.76 -5.09
CA LEU A 151 2.97 3.07 -6.50
C LEU A 151 1.53 3.51 -6.83
N VAL A 152 1.44 4.67 -7.45
CA VAL A 152 0.23 5.23 -8.03
C VAL A 152 0.28 5.01 -9.56
N PRO A 153 -0.68 4.27 -10.16
CA PRO A 153 -0.66 4.00 -11.59
C PRO A 153 -1.16 5.20 -12.42
N PRO A 154 -0.91 5.22 -13.74
CA PRO A 154 -1.52 6.19 -14.66
C PRO A 154 -3.06 6.15 -14.61
N GLY A 155 -3.71 7.26 -14.93
CA GLY A 155 -5.17 7.34 -15.00
C GLY A 155 -5.71 8.75 -15.18
N THR A 156 -7.03 8.90 -15.09
CA THR A 156 -7.73 10.19 -15.21
C THR A 156 -8.62 10.41 -13.99
N LEU A 157 -8.69 11.64 -13.48
CA LEU A 157 -9.68 12.07 -12.48
C LEU A 157 -10.54 13.22 -12.98
N SER A 158 -11.74 13.32 -12.40
CA SER A 158 -12.48 14.57 -12.25
C SER A 158 -11.87 15.35 -11.09
N MET A 159 -10.98 16.30 -11.38
CA MET A 159 -10.28 17.10 -10.38
C MET A 159 -11.11 18.33 -9.97
N GLY A 160 -11.11 18.68 -8.69
CA GLY A 160 -11.85 19.80 -8.13
C GLY A 160 -13.03 19.38 -7.26
N CYS A 161 -13.98 20.29 -7.05
CA CYS A 161 -15.04 20.24 -6.06
C CYS A 161 -15.68 18.85 -5.83
N SER A 162 -15.63 18.39 -4.57
CA SER A 162 -16.36 17.23 -4.06
C SER A 162 -16.93 17.55 -2.67
N SER A 163 -18.19 18.00 -2.63
CA SER A 163 -18.88 18.40 -1.39
C SER A 163 -19.26 17.22 -0.50
N SER A 164 -19.22 17.43 0.81
CA SER A 164 -19.80 16.50 1.78
C SER A 164 -21.30 16.78 1.99
N ILE A 165 -21.98 16.01 2.85
CA ILE A 165 -23.38 16.25 3.21
C ILE A 165 -23.55 17.60 3.93
N ASN A 166 -22.58 17.96 4.79
CA ASN A 166 -22.64 19.18 5.60
C ASN A 166 -21.88 20.38 5.00
N TYR A 167 -20.94 20.18 4.06
CA TYR A 167 -20.03 21.24 3.61
C TYR A 167 -19.87 21.31 2.08
N GLU A 168 -20.31 22.44 1.51
CA GLU A 168 -20.12 22.84 0.11
C GLU A 168 -18.65 23.22 -0.19
N CYS A 169 -18.30 23.23 -1.48
CA CYS A 169 -16.97 23.61 -1.95
C CYS A 169 -16.77 25.14 -1.94
N ALA A 170 -15.56 25.59 -1.60
CA ALA A 170 -15.10 26.94 -1.86
C ALA A 170 -14.92 27.15 -3.38
N THR A 171 -15.03 28.40 -3.84
CA THR A 171 -14.89 28.75 -5.27
C THR A 171 -13.52 28.42 -5.84
N ILE A 172 -12.47 28.36 -5.00
CA ILE A 172 -11.12 27.95 -5.38
C ILE A 172 -11.01 26.47 -5.76
N GLU A 173 -11.95 25.62 -5.34
CA GLU A 173 -12.03 24.19 -5.69
C GLU A 173 -12.73 23.97 -7.05
N SER A 174 -13.16 25.05 -7.73
CA SER A 174 -13.92 25.01 -8.98
C SER A 174 -13.16 25.61 -10.17
N PRO A 175 -13.52 25.26 -11.42
CA PRO A 175 -14.46 24.21 -11.83
C PRO A 175 -13.93 22.79 -11.63
N ILE A 176 -14.86 21.81 -11.64
CA ILE A 176 -14.49 20.41 -11.86
C ILE A 176 -14.02 20.26 -13.31
N HIS A 177 -12.86 19.65 -13.53
CA HIS A 177 -12.24 19.47 -14.84
C HIS A 177 -11.58 18.10 -14.96
N GLN A 178 -11.32 17.63 -16.18
CA GLN A 178 -10.64 16.34 -16.40
C GLN A 178 -9.13 16.50 -16.36
N VAL A 179 -8.43 15.66 -15.61
CA VAL A 179 -6.97 15.64 -15.55
C VAL A 179 -6.46 14.22 -15.74
N THR A 180 -5.56 14.02 -16.71
CA THR A 180 -4.93 12.73 -16.99
C THR A 180 -3.47 12.73 -16.55
N LEU A 181 -3.10 11.76 -15.72
CA LEU A 181 -1.71 11.47 -15.36
C LEU A 181 -1.23 10.28 -16.21
N THR A 182 -0.26 10.51 -17.08
CA THR A 182 0.17 9.50 -18.08
C THR A 182 1.21 8.52 -17.57
N ASN A 183 1.87 8.84 -16.46
CA ASN A 183 3.01 8.11 -15.93
C ASN A 183 2.67 7.56 -14.54
N ALA A 184 3.21 6.38 -14.21
CA ALA A 184 3.19 5.90 -12.84
C ALA A 184 4.17 6.72 -11.98
N PHE A 185 3.84 6.94 -10.72
CA PHE A 185 4.71 7.60 -9.76
C PHE A 185 4.60 6.94 -8.38
N TYR A 186 5.67 7.01 -7.60
CA TYR A 186 5.66 6.64 -6.20
C TYR A 186 5.24 7.84 -5.36
N MET A 187 4.36 7.63 -4.39
CA MET A 187 4.03 8.61 -3.36
C MET A 187 4.37 8.07 -1.98
N GLY A 188 4.91 8.93 -1.11
CA GLY A 188 5.15 8.63 0.29
C GLY A 188 3.88 8.12 0.95
N ARG A 189 3.97 6.92 1.55
CA ARG A 189 2.83 6.23 2.14
C ARG A 189 2.18 7.04 3.28
N PHE A 190 3.00 7.86 3.92
CA PHE A 190 2.70 8.76 5.03
C PHE A 190 3.27 10.16 4.72
N GLU A 191 2.86 11.15 5.51
CA GLU A 191 3.59 12.41 5.68
C GLU A 191 5.06 12.12 6.09
N VAL A 192 6.00 13.01 5.74
CA VAL A 192 7.40 12.89 6.19
C VAL A 192 7.46 13.09 7.70
N THR A 193 7.99 12.11 8.42
CA THR A 193 8.05 12.14 9.89
C THR A 193 9.16 13.02 10.43
N GLN A 194 9.02 13.51 11.67
CA GLN A 194 10.09 14.25 12.37
C GLN A 194 11.40 13.45 12.45
N ALA A 195 11.34 12.12 12.57
CA ALA A 195 12.54 11.28 12.54
C ALA A 195 13.24 11.28 11.18
N GLN A 196 12.50 11.10 10.08
CA GLN A 196 13.04 11.13 8.71
C GLN A 196 13.61 12.52 8.37
N TRP A 197 12.92 13.59 8.76
CA TRP A 197 13.42 14.95 8.64
C TRP A 197 14.71 15.15 9.44
N THR A 198 14.72 14.81 10.73
CA THR A 198 15.89 15.02 11.61
C THR A 198 17.10 14.20 11.16
N ALA A 199 16.90 12.97 10.69
CA ALA A 199 17.98 12.12 10.17
C ALA A 199 18.65 12.70 8.93
N ARG A 200 17.92 13.46 8.09
CA ARG A 200 18.45 14.08 6.87
C ARG A 200 18.94 15.52 7.06
N MET A 201 18.28 16.29 7.93
CA MET A 201 18.50 17.73 8.11
C MET A 201 19.28 18.10 9.38
N GLY A 202 19.49 17.16 10.30
CA GLY A 202 20.21 17.37 11.56
C GLY A 202 19.47 18.21 12.63
N ALA A 203 18.35 18.86 12.28
CA ALA A 203 17.57 19.70 13.19
C ALA A 203 16.05 19.53 12.95
N ASN A 204 15.27 19.56 14.03
CA ASN A 204 13.81 19.40 14.01
C ASN A 204 13.10 20.76 14.23
N PRO A 205 12.39 21.34 13.25
CA PRO A 205 11.70 22.64 13.39
C PRO A 205 10.35 22.54 14.12
N SER A 206 9.81 21.34 14.22
CA SER A 206 8.42 21.07 14.61
C SER A 206 8.05 21.56 16.01
N PHE A 207 6.77 21.84 16.19
CA PHE A 207 6.18 22.29 17.44
C PHE A 207 5.91 21.12 18.38
N PHE A 208 5.40 20.00 17.85
CA PHE A 208 4.99 18.84 18.63
C PHE A 208 6.18 17.89 18.88
N GLN A 209 7.18 18.37 19.64
CA GLN A 209 8.42 17.64 19.96
C GLN A 209 8.88 17.79 21.43
N GLY A 210 9.77 16.90 21.87
CA GLY A 210 10.34 16.91 23.22
C GLY A 210 9.50 16.12 24.25
N PRO A 211 9.79 16.24 25.57
CA PRO A 211 9.23 15.35 26.60
C PRO A 211 7.70 15.35 26.74
N ALA A 212 7.00 16.38 26.25
CA ALA A 212 5.54 16.40 26.19
C ALA A 212 4.95 15.51 25.09
N TYR A 213 5.75 15.13 24.10
CA TYR A 213 5.37 14.37 22.91
C TYR A 213 6.31 13.15 22.75
N PRO A 214 6.18 12.10 23.58
CA PRO A 214 7.07 10.93 23.55
C PRO A 214 6.99 10.13 22.24
N ASP A 215 5.95 10.37 21.44
CA ASP A 215 5.69 9.81 20.11
C ASP A 215 6.22 10.71 18.95
N ALA A 216 6.87 11.84 19.26
CA ALA A 216 7.28 12.88 18.30
C ALA A 216 8.01 12.36 17.06
N ALA A 217 8.92 11.39 17.23
CA ALA A 217 9.66 10.76 16.14
C ALA A 217 8.77 10.20 15.01
N SER A 218 7.54 9.77 15.34
CA SER A 218 6.57 9.19 14.40
C SER A 218 5.45 10.14 13.96
N ARG A 219 5.46 11.40 14.44
CA ARG A 219 4.57 12.46 13.98
C ARG A 219 5.07 13.03 12.64
N PRO A 220 4.20 13.64 11.81
CA PRO A 220 4.65 14.46 10.69
C PRO A 220 5.57 15.59 11.15
N VAL A 221 6.49 16.00 10.28
CA VAL A 221 7.28 17.21 10.47
C VAL A 221 6.41 18.43 10.19
N ASP A 222 6.05 19.15 11.25
CA ASP A 222 5.39 20.44 11.18
C ASP A 222 6.42 21.61 11.22
N ARG A 223 5.96 22.84 10.96
CA ARG A 223 6.78 24.07 10.86
C ARG A 223 7.85 24.01 9.77
N VAL A 224 7.52 23.36 8.66
CA VAL A 224 8.27 23.43 7.41
C VAL A 224 7.54 24.33 6.40
N SER A 225 8.31 25.15 5.69
CA SER A 225 7.86 25.93 4.52
C SER A 225 8.29 25.25 3.22
N TRP A 226 7.60 25.56 2.11
CA TRP A 226 7.94 25.06 0.78
C TRP A 226 9.43 25.24 0.44
N LEU A 227 10.02 26.39 0.79
CA LEU A 227 11.46 26.67 0.61
C LEU A 227 12.35 25.81 1.50
N SER A 228 11.98 25.56 2.76
CA SER A 228 12.76 24.72 3.68
C SER A 228 12.80 23.24 3.28
N ILE A 229 11.81 22.80 2.50
CA ILE A 229 11.71 21.42 1.98
C ILE A 229 12.67 21.20 0.80
N GLN A 230 13.04 22.23 0.03
CA GLN A 230 13.92 22.06 -1.14
C GLN A 230 15.30 21.47 -0.77
N PRO A 231 15.99 21.92 0.30
CA PRO A 231 17.18 21.23 0.82
C PRO A 231 16.97 19.79 1.29
N PHE A 232 15.77 19.44 1.81
CA PHE A 232 15.44 18.05 2.16
C PHE A 232 15.34 17.19 0.89
N LEU A 233 14.71 17.68 -0.17
CA LEU A 233 14.57 16.95 -1.44
C LEU A 233 15.90 16.83 -2.21
N ALA A 234 16.76 17.83 -2.11
CA ALA A 234 18.02 17.93 -2.86
C ALA A 234 18.84 16.62 -2.81
N GLY A 235 19.19 16.12 -4.00
CA GLY A 235 20.05 14.93 -4.18
C GLY A 235 19.41 13.58 -3.80
N SER A 236 18.13 13.50 -3.45
CA SER A 236 17.46 12.21 -3.17
C SER A 236 16.87 11.55 -4.42
N GLY A 237 16.32 12.34 -5.35
CA GLY A 237 15.40 11.87 -6.40
C GLY A 237 13.92 11.89 -5.97
N LEU A 238 13.64 12.24 -4.71
CA LEU A 238 12.32 12.65 -4.23
C LEU A 238 12.04 14.09 -4.66
N ARG A 239 10.76 14.42 -4.77
CA ARG A 239 10.20 15.76 -5.04
C ARG A 239 8.93 15.95 -4.21
N LEU A 240 8.32 17.13 -4.26
CA LEU A 240 6.89 17.24 -3.91
C LEU A 240 6.04 16.58 -5.02
N PRO A 241 4.85 16.05 -4.70
CA PRO A 241 3.84 15.74 -5.72
C PRO A 241 3.38 17.04 -6.39
N THR A 242 2.83 16.95 -7.61
CA THR A 242 1.97 18.04 -8.11
C THR A 242 0.61 18.01 -7.41
N GLU A 243 -0.16 19.09 -7.49
CA GLU A 243 -1.52 19.15 -6.93
C GLU A 243 -2.43 18.07 -7.55
N ALA A 244 -2.29 17.81 -8.84
CA ALA A 244 -3.04 16.77 -9.54
C ALA A 244 -2.64 15.36 -9.14
N GLU A 245 -1.34 15.10 -8.96
CA GLU A 245 -0.85 13.83 -8.39
C GLU A 245 -1.36 13.62 -6.97
N TRP A 246 -1.35 14.68 -6.15
CA TRP A 246 -1.87 14.65 -4.79
C TRP A 246 -3.36 14.33 -4.77
N GLU A 247 -4.19 15.02 -5.56
CA GLU A 247 -5.64 14.78 -5.57
C GLU A 247 -5.99 13.42 -6.16
N PHE A 248 -5.32 12.97 -7.24
CA PHE A 248 -5.48 11.63 -7.80
C PHE A 248 -5.15 10.54 -6.76
N ALA A 249 -4.01 10.67 -6.10
CA ALA A 249 -3.54 9.73 -5.09
C ALA A 249 -4.42 9.74 -3.83
N CYS A 250 -4.91 10.91 -3.39
CA CYS A 250 -5.86 11.04 -2.29
C CYS A 250 -7.18 10.33 -2.60
N ARG A 251 -7.74 10.58 -3.80
CA ARG A 251 -9.00 10.00 -4.28
C ARG A 251 -8.94 8.50 -4.46
N ALA A 252 -7.81 7.96 -4.95
CA ALA A 252 -7.61 6.53 -5.19
C ALA A 252 -8.77 5.86 -5.96
N GLY A 253 -9.33 6.57 -6.94
CA GLY A 253 -10.46 6.12 -7.76
C GLY A 253 -11.86 6.64 -7.36
N THR A 254 -11.99 7.48 -6.31
CA THR A 254 -13.31 8.03 -5.89
C THR A 254 -13.50 9.51 -6.25
N ASP A 255 -14.73 9.88 -6.61
CA ASP A 255 -15.17 11.27 -6.85
C ASP A 255 -15.71 11.96 -5.58
N THR A 256 -16.07 11.15 -4.57
CA THR A 256 -16.58 11.53 -3.25
C THR A 256 -15.67 12.46 -2.41
N ALA A 257 -16.26 13.16 -1.44
CA ALA A 257 -15.56 14.09 -0.54
C ALA A 257 -14.56 13.39 0.38
N PHE A 258 -14.84 12.15 0.78
CA PHE A 258 -13.99 11.31 1.61
C PHE A 258 -13.61 10.05 0.83
N HIS A 259 -12.32 9.76 0.76
CA HIS A 259 -11.80 8.66 -0.03
C HIS A 259 -12.27 7.28 0.47
N SER A 260 -11.98 6.24 -0.31
CA SER A 260 -12.24 4.85 0.02
C SER A 260 -11.69 4.45 1.40
N MET A 261 -12.43 3.61 2.13
CA MET A 261 -12.13 3.20 3.51
C MET A 261 -12.86 1.88 3.86
N PRO A 262 -12.56 1.21 4.99
CA PRO A 262 -13.31 0.04 5.43
C PRO A 262 -14.83 0.30 5.50
N ARG A 263 -15.62 -0.62 4.93
CA ARG A 263 -17.09 -0.52 4.69
C ARG A 263 -17.54 0.46 3.59
N PHE A 264 -16.70 1.41 3.16
CA PHE A 264 -17.01 2.33 2.05
C PHE A 264 -15.91 2.23 0.95
N PRO A 265 -15.86 1.12 0.19
CA PRO A 265 -14.81 0.89 -0.81
C PRO A 265 -14.83 1.91 -1.96
N ASN A 266 -15.97 2.56 -2.21
CA ASN A 266 -16.14 3.60 -3.23
C ASN A 266 -16.05 5.03 -2.64
N GLY A 267 -15.58 5.15 -1.38
CA GLY A 267 -15.61 6.40 -0.62
C GLY A 267 -17.01 6.79 -0.17
N THR A 268 -17.15 8.01 0.37
CA THR A 268 -18.42 8.55 0.88
C THR A 268 -18.38 10.08 0.99
N SER A 269 -19.54 10.72 1.09
CA SER A 269 -19.67 12.14 1.44
C SER A 269 -20.34 12.35 2.80
N ASP A 270 -20.56 11.29 3.58
CA ASP A 270 -21.07 11.35 4.96
C ASP A 270 -19.98 11.78 5.95
N ASP A 271 -20.11 12.99 6.50
CA ASP A 271 -19.17 13.60 7.45
C ASP A 271 -18.99 12.79 8.74
N ALA A 272 -19.96 11.95 9.11
CA ALA A 272 -19.81 11.04 10.26
C ALA A 272 -18.68 10.03 10.08
N GLN A 273 -18.26 9.74 8.84
CA GLN A 273 -17.20 8.79 8.52
C GLN A 273 -15.80 9.42 8.50
N LEU A 274 -15.68 10.77 8.42
CA LEU A 274 -14.39 11.48 8.34
C LEU A 274 -13.45 11.11 9.51
N GLY A 275 -14.01 10.87 10.70
CA GLY A 275 -13.28 10.42 11.89
C GLY A 275 -12.52 9.10 11.76
N THR A 276 -12.80 8.28 10.73
CA THR A 276 -12.12 7.00 10.47
C THR A 276 -10.83 7.16 9.65
N ILE A 277 -10.76 8.19 8.80
CA ILE A 277 -9.65 8.44 7.86
C ILE A 277 -8.79 9.66 8.22
N ALA A 278 -9.32 10.62 9.00
CA ALA A 278 -8.66 11.90 9.25
C ALA A 278 -8.41 12.21 10.72
N TRP A 279 -7.34 12.99 10.96
CA TRP A 279 -7.08 13.71 12.21
C TRP A 279 -7.37 15.21 12.02
N PHE A 280 -8.41 15.72 12.66
CA PHE A 280 -8.92 17.09 12.49
C PHE A 280 -9.47 17.62 13.82
N GLY A 281 -9.80 18.91 13.93
CA GLY A 281 -10.01 19.60 15.22
C GLY A 281 -10.80 18.79 16.28
N PRO A 282 -12.02 18.33 15.95
CA PRO A 282 -12.86 17.49 16.82
C PRO A 282 -12.26 16.18 17.34
N ASN A 283 -11.24 15.59 16.70
CA ASN A 283 -10.67 14.29 17.12
C ASN A 283 -9.13 14.29 17.33
N ALA A 284 -8.41 15.28 16.80
CA ALA A 284 -6.95 15.38 16.92
C ALA A 284 -6.51 15.91 18.29
N GLY A 285 -7.38 16.65 18.99
CA GLY A 285 -7.13 17.08 20.37
C GLY A 285 -6.06 18.16 20.52
N GLY A 286 -6.02 19.13 19.58
CA GLY A 286 -5.12 20.29 19.66
C GLY A 286 -3.67 20.03 19.24
N GLN A 287 -3.40 18.94 18.51
CA GLN A 287 -2.06 18.53 18.11
C GLN A 287 -2.06 17.60 16.89
N THR A 288 -0.92 17.51 16.21
CA THR A 288 -0.62 16.40 15.27
C THR A 288 -0.75 15.03 15.94
N ARG A 289 -0.71 13.97 15.13
CA ARG A 289 -0.70 12.58 15.59
C ARG A 289 0.35 11.77 14.84
N PRO A 290 0.82 10.64 15.40
CA PRO A 290 1.67 9.72 14.66
C PRO A 290 1.00 9.25 13.37
N VAL A 291 1.79 9.18 12.31
CA VAL A 291 1.32 8.78 10.98
C VAL A 291 0.84 7.31 10.98
N GLY A 292 -0.08 6.98 10.09
CA GLY A 292 -0.64 5.64 9.92
C GLY A 292 -1.70 5.24 10.94
N GLN A 293 -2.10 6.13 11.86
CA GLN A 293 -3.12 5.83 12.88
C GLN A 293 -4.57 5.89 12.37
N LYS A 294 -4.80 6.30 11.11
CA LYS A 294 -6.10 6.30 10.44
C LYS A 294 -6.16 5.29 9.30
N ALA A 295 -7.38 4.97 8.86
CA ALA A 295 -7.60 4.05 7.76
C ALA A 295 -7.03 4.62 6.44
N ALA A 296 -6.27 3.81 5.72
CA ALA A 296 -5.75 4.15 4.40
C ALA A 296 -6.84 4.15 3.33
N ASN A 297 -6.56 4.85 2.22
CA ASN A 297 -7.34 4.73 0.99
C ASN A 297 -6.96 3.46 0.20
N ALA A 298 -7.65 3.22 -0.93
CA ALA A 298 -7.46 2.03 -1.76
C ALA A 298 -6.06 1.88 -2.41
N LEU A 299 -5.18 2.89 -2.34
CA LEU A 299 -3.76 2.77 -2.75
C LEU A 299 -2.83 2.37 -1.60
N GLY A 300 -3.31 2.39 -0.34
CA GLY A 300 -2.51 2.16 0.86
C GLY A 300 -1.89 3.42 1.46
N LEU A 301 -2.26 4.60 0.97
CA LEU A 301 -1.87 5.91 1.50
C LEU A 301 -2.67 6.21 2.77
N HIS A 302 -1.98 6.60 3.84
CA HIS A 302 -2.60 7.05 5.10
C HIS A 302 -2.50 8.57 5.24
N ASP A 303 -3.39 9.13 6.07
CA ASP A 303 -3.38 10.53 6.51
C ASP A 303 -3.41 11.54 5.35
N MET A 304 -3.98 11.16 4.19
CA MET A 304 -4.23 12.06 3.05
C MET A 304 -5.23 13.18 3.38
N LEU A 305 -5.92 13.09 4.53
CA LEU A 305 -6.89 14.08 5.00
C LEU A 305 -6.63 14.39 6.47
N GLY A 306 -6.41 15.66 6.79
CA GLY A 306 -6.03 16.10 8.13
C GLY A 306 -4.58 15.77 8.49
N ASN A 307 -4.32 15.65 9.79
CA ASN A 307 -3.01 15.60 10.44
C ASN A 307 -2.16 16.86 10.17
N THR A 308 -1.53 17.00 9.01
CA THR A 308 -0.95 18.28 8.55
C THR A 308 -1.35 18.61 7.12
N TRP A 309 -1.54 19.90 6.86
CA TRP A 309 -1.63 20.44 5.51
C TRP A 309 -0.34 20.10 4.75
N GLU A 310 -0.47 19.43 3.63
CA GLU A 310 0.68 18.98 2.85
C GLU A 310 1.02 19.99 1.75
N TRP A 311 2.28 20.48 1.73
CA TRP A 311 2.81 21.21 0.59
C TRP A 311 2.87 20.32 -0.66
N VAL A 312 2.46 20.88 -1.80
CA VAL A 312 2.68 20.31 -3.15
C VAL A 312 3.56 21.27 -3.96
N ASP A 313 4.03 20.85 -5.14
CA ASP A 313 4.97 21.68 -5.91
C ASP A 313 4.33 22.95 -6.48
N ASP A 314 3.06 22.87 -6.93
CA ASP A 314 2.37 23.88 -7.71
C ASP A 314 2.31 25.29 -7.07
N TRP A 315 2.43 26.31 -7.91
CA TRP A 315 1.94 27.64 -7.56
C TRP A 315 0.41 27.64 -7.50
N PHE A 316 -0.17 28.38 -6.56
CA PHE A 316 -1.61 28.48 -6.40
C PHE A 316 -2.25 29.25 -7.56
N GLY A 317 -3.30 28.69 -8.13
CA GLY A 317 -4.10 29.30 -9.18
C GLY A 317 -5.50 28.69 -9.25
N PHE A 318 -6.43 29.42 -9.89
CA PHE A 318 -7.76 28.89 -10.22
C PHE A 318 -7.65 27.81 -11.30
N TYR A 319 -8.51 26.79 -11.23
CA TYR A 319 -8.57 25.75 -12.25
C TYR A 319 -9.14 26.30 -13.57
N ALA A 320 -8.72 25.71 -14.69
CA ALA A 320 -9.36 25.91 -16.00
C ALA A 320 -10.43 24.82 -16.22
N PRO A 321 -11.50 25.08 -16.99
CA PRO A 321 -12.52 24.07 -17.29
C PRO A 321 -12.04 23.02 -18.30
N ASP A 322 -10.99 23.31 -19.08
CA ASP A 322 -10.45 22.44 -20.12
C ASP A 322 -9.75 21.21 -19.54
N ALA A 323 -9.77 20.11 -20.31
CA ALA A 323 -9.08 18.88 -19.94
C ALA A 323 -7.55 19.05 -19.99
N GLN A 324 -6.85 18.61 -18.94
CA GLN A 324 -5.40 18.76 -18.80
C GLN A 324 -4.68 17.40 -18.76
N THR A 325 -3.37 17.41 -19.01
CA THR A 325 -2.52 16.22 -18.98
C THR A 325 -1.22 16.55 -18.27
N ASN A 326 -0.90 15.81 -17.20
CA ASN A 326 0.23 16.05 -16.30
C ASN A 326 0.41 17.53 -15.87
N PRO A 327 -0.61 18.24 -15.36
CA PRO A 327 -0.47 19.63 -14.95
C PRO A 327 0.41 19.78 -13.70
N ALA A 328 1.10 20.93 -13.65
CA ALA A 328 2.00 21.37 -12.57
C ALA A 328 1.76 22.85 -12.21
N GLY A 329 0.50 23.29 -12.29
CA GLY A 329 0.06 24.63 -11.95
C GLY A 329 0.53 25.74 -12.92
N PRO A 330 0.33 27.01 -12.54
CA PRO A 330 0.88 28.17 -13.24
C PRO A 330 2.40 28.24 -13.07
N GLY A 331 3.13 28.73 -14.07
CA GLY A 331 4.60 28.87 -14.01
C GLY A 331 5.13 29.89 -12.98
N SER A 332 4.25 30.68 -12.35
CA SER A 332 4.58 31.67 -11.32
C SER A 332 3.37 32.04 -10.48
N GLY A 333 3.56 32.33 -9.19
CA GLY A 333 2.51 32.82 -8.29
C GLY A 333 3.08 33.52 -7.05
N THR A 334 2.20 33.88 -6.12
CA THR A 334 2.56 34.47 -4.81
C THR A 334 2.43 33.48 -3.65
N LEU A 335 1.58 32.46 -3.81
CA LEU A 335 1.33 31.39 -2.85
C LEU A 335 1.62 30.04 -3.53
N ARG A 336 2.19 29.08 -2.82
CA ARG A 336 2.23 27.66 -3.21
C ARG A 336 1.00 26.95 -2.65
N VAL A 337 0.56 25.89 -3.31
CA VAL A 337 -0.60 25.10 -2.88
C VAL A 337 -0.28 24.28 -1.63
N ILE A 338 -1.25 24.19 -0.71
CA ILE A 338 -1.32 23.18 0.34
C ILE A 338 -2.64 22.38 0.22
N ARG A 339 -2.61 21.09 0.57
CA ARG A 339 -3.72 20.15 0.42
C ARG A 339 -4.06 19.39 1.70
N GLY A 340 -5.27 18.84 1.76
CA GLY A 340 -5.70 17.83 2.74
C GLY A 340 -6.29 18.36 4.05
N GLY A 341 -6.09 19.62 4.42
CA GLY A 341 -6.44 20.11 5.76
C GLY A 341 -5.49 19.59 6.84
N ALA A 342 -5.75 19.87 8.12
CA ALA A 342 -4.83 19.53 9.20
C ALA A 342 -5.55 19.17 10.52
N TRP A 343 -4.76 18.81 11.54
CA TRP A 343 -5.24 18.59 12.91
C TRP A 343 -6.04 19.79 13.46
N ALA A 344 -5.75 21.00 12.99
CA ALA A 344 -6.37 22.25 13.42
C ALA A 344 -7.66 22.61 12.65
N SER A 345 -8.07 21.83 11.64
CA SER A 345 -9.27 22.11 10.84
C SER A 345 -10.54 21.84 11.65
N ASP A 346 -11.22 22.90 12.10
CA ASP A 346 -12.22 22.88 13.18
C ASP A 346 -13.56 23.59 12.88
N GLY A 347 -14.02 23.55 11.63
CA GLY A 347 -15.39 23.95 11.26
C GLY A 347 -15.47 25.20 10.40
N CYS A 348 -16.29 25.13 9.35
CA CYS A 348 -16.34 26.17 8.32
C CYS A 348 -16.92 27.47 8.87
N VAL A 349 -16.11 28.52 8.90
CA VAL A 349 -16.63 29.89 8.76
C VAL A 349 -17.17 30.04 7.33
N PRO A 350 -18.26 30.77 7.07
CA PRO A 350 -19.00 30.73 5.79
C PRO A 350 -18.29 31.35 4.57
N ILE A 351 -16.96 31.46 4.61
CA ILE A 351 -16.08 31.98 3.56
C ILE A 351 -14.92 31.00 3.26
N ILE A 352 -14.62 30.05 4.16
CA ILE A 352 -13.49 29.11 4.04
C ILE A 352 -13.98 27.70 4.43
N ALA A 353 -13.68 26.70 3.60
CA ALA A 353 -13.95 25.29 3.91
C ALA A 353 -12.91 24.76 4.91
N CYS A 354 -13.32 24.50 6.15
CA CYS A 354 -12.42 24.11 7.26
C CYS A 354 -12.58 22.65 7.70
N TYR A 355 -12.96 21.73 6.81
CA TYR A 355 -12.96 20.29 7.06
C TYR A 355 -12.23 19.54 5.94
N PRO A 356 -11.30 18.61 6.26
CA PRO A 356 -10.58 17.80 5.28
C PRO A 356 -11.49 17.08 4.29
N ARG A 357 -11.30 17.32 2.99
CA ARG A 357 -11.94 16.61 1.88
C ARG A 357 -10.92 16.37 0.76
N THR A 358 -11.19 15.40 -0.11
CA THR A 358 -10.37 15.08 -1.30
C THR A 358 -10.07 16.31 -2.16
N SER A 359 -11.04 17.22 -2.33
CA SER A 359 -10.93 18.47 -3.10
C SER A 359 -10.29 19.65 -2.35
N LEU A 360 -10.08 19.55 -1.03
CA LEU A 360 -9.69 20.71 -0.21
C LEU A 360 -8.26 21.17 -0.53
N ARG A 361 -8.14 22.45 -0.87
CA ARG A 361 -6.91 23.18 -1.20
C ARG A 361 -6.90 24.57 -0.55
N ASP A 362 -5.72 25.08 -0.23
CA ASP A 362 -5.49 26.46 0.21
C ASP A 362 -4.11 26.95 -0.30
N GLY A 363 -3.78 28.23 -0.12
CA GLY A 363 -2.52 28.84 -0.54
C GLY A 363 -1.67 29.34 0.63
N GLY A 364 -0.40 28.96 0.67
CA GLY A 364 0.58 29.47 1.63
C GLY A 364 1.74 30.21 0.95
N THR A 365 2.30 31.25 1.59
CA THR A 365 3.55 31.84 1.09
C THR A 365 4.68 30.81 1.16
N GLN A 366 5.56 30.78 0.16
CA GLN A 366 6.59 29.73 0.04
C GLN A 366 7.62 29.69 1.20
N ASP A 367 7.73 30.78 1.95
CA ASP A 367 8.55 30.95 3.15
C ASP A 367 7.79 30.67 4.46
N GLY A 368 6.45 30.69 4.43
CA GLY A 368 5.60 30.54 5.60
C GLY A 368 5.67 29.12 6.19
N ALA A 369 5.91 29.03 7.48
CA ALA A 369 5.98 27.76 8.22
C ALA A 369 5.00 27.80 9.41
N SER A 370 4.21 26.74 9.60
CA SER A 370 3.17 26.67 10.64
C SER A 370 3.10 25.27 11.26
N PHE A 371 2.61 25.19 12.50
CA PHE A 371 2.51 23.95 13.30
C PHE A 371 1.46 22.94 12.80
N ASP A 372 0.74 23.30 11.75
CA ASP A 372 -0.26 22.50 11.05
C ASP A 372 0.14 22.20 9.59
N ARG A 373 1.35 22.60 9.16
CA ARG A 373 1.87 22.44 7.79
C ARG A 373 3.09 21.53 7.74
N GLY A 374 2.95 20.45 6.99
CA GLY A 374 3.96 19.43 6.70
C GLY A 374 4.01 19.13 5.20
N PHE A 375 4.41 17.91 4.82
CA PHE A 375 4.42 17.45 3.44
C PHE A 375 4.56 15.92 3.36
N ARG A 376 4.17 15.35 2.21
CA ARG A 376 4.71 14.05 1.75
C ARG A 376 5.50 14.23 0.47
N VAL A 377 6.26 13.20 0.12
CA VAL A 377 7.13 13.17 -1.06
C VAL A 377 6.49 12.37 -2.20
N ALA A 378 6.84 12.71 -3.43
CA ALA A 378 6.63 11.90 -4.62
C ALA A 378 7.96 11.59 -5.30
N ARG A 379 7.98 10.58 -6.18
CA ARG A 379 9.16 10.14 -6.91
C ARG A 379 8.76 9.51 -8.24
N ASN A 380 9.50 9.83 -9.30
CA ASN A 380 9.37 9.12 -10.57
C ASN A 380 10.13 7.78 -10.45
N PRO A 381 9.62 6.66 -11.02
CA PRO A 381 10.23 5.33 -10.86
C PRO A 381 11.71 5.24 -11.26
#